data_AF-A0A101UQI4-F1
#
_entry.id   AF-A0A101UQI4-F1
#
_cell.length_a   1.000
_cell.length_b   1.000
_cell.length_c   1.000
_cell.angle_alpha   90.00
_cell.angle_beta   90.00
_cell.angle_gamma   90.00
#
_symmetry.space_group_name_H-M   'P 1'
#
loop_
_entity.id
_entity.type
_entity.pdbx_description
1 polymer ?
#
loop_
_entity_poly.entity_id
_entity_poly.type
_entity_poly.pdbx_seq_one_letter_code
_entity_poly.pdbx_strand_id
1 'polypeptide(L)'
;MLARDRSGRLADKDVVVGVRRGPHRLAISKERIEREGSVRAELGGAPVTVRWDRNLGTARSARDSDRDPAEAFDAMWFAWYAFYPDTRVLP
;
A
#
# COMPACT_ATOMS: atom_id res chain seq x y z
N MET A 1 19.97 8.57 -12.62
CA MET A 1 19.26 8.55 -11.32
C MET A 1 17.77 8.67 -11.64
N LEU A 2 17.04 7.56 -11.67
CA LEU A 2 15.61 7.59 -12.02
C LEU A 2 14.85 8.23 -10.86
N ALA A 3 14.15 9.33 -11.10
CA ALA A 3 13.23 9.91 -10.13
C ALA A 3 11.99 9.00 -10.07
N ARG A 4 11.84 8.27 -8.95
CA ARG A 4 11.02 7.05 -8.77
C ARG A 4 9.79 7.26 -7.88
N ASP A 5 9.51 8.49 -7.49
CA ASP A 5 8.26 8.95 -6.89
C ASP A 5 8.11 10.41 -7.33
N ARG A 6 6.98 10.80 -7.94
CA ARG A 6 6.74 12.21 -8.31
C ARG A 6 6.76 13.13 -7.08
N SER A 7 6.55 12.58 -5.88
CA SER A 7 6.59 13.33 -4.62
C SER A 7 7.90 13.23 -3.84
N GLY A 8 8.81 12.29 -4.20
CA GLY A 8 10.09 12.07 -3.53
C GLY A 8 10.02 11.62 -2.06
N ARG A 9 8.88 11.07 -1.61
CA ARG A 9 8.58 10.79 -0.20
C ARG A 9 8.96 9.38 0.26
N LEU A 10 9.26 8.47 -0.66
CA LEU A 10 9.73 7.11 -0.37
C LEU A 10 11.10 6.85 -1.01
N ALA A 11 12.03 6.30 -0.23
CA ALA A 11 13.33 5.83 -0.70
C ALA A 11 13.22 4.43 -1.33
N ASP A 12 14.19 4.05 -2.17
CA ASP A 12 14.16 2.79 -2.93
C ASP A 12 13.93 1.54 -2.04
N LYS A 13 14.55 1.53 -0.86
CA LYS A 13 14.51 0.41 0.09
C LYS A 13 13.35 0.49 1.09
N ASP A 14 12.53 1.54 1.03
CA ASP A 14 11.36 1.63 1.90
C ASP A 14 10.41 0.50 1.58
N VAL A 15 9.83 -0.07 2.64
CA VAL A 15 8.82 -1.12 2.50
C VAL A 15 7.46 -0.46 2.42
N VAL A 16 6.72 -0.79 1.38
CA VAL A 16 5.32 -0.41 1.20
C VAL A 16 4.42 -1.63 1.30
N VAL A 17 3.21 -1.39 1.75
CA VAL A 17 2.09 -2.31 1.59
C VAL A 17 1.37 -1.90 0.32
N GLY A 18 1.56 -2.72 -0.70
CA GLY A 18 0.93 -2.55 -1.99
C GLY A 18 -0.48 -3.12 -1.98
N VAL A 19 -1.47 -2.31 -2.33
CA VAL A 19 -2.89 -2.68 -2.39
C VAL A 19 -3.34 -2.67 -3.85
N ARG A 20 -3.93 -3.78 -4.29
CA ARG A 20 -4.52 -3.95 -5.64
C ARG A 20 -6.02 -4.13 -5.55
N ARG A 21 -6.74 -3.40 -6.41
CA ARG A 21 -8.18 -3.60 -6.64
C ARG A 21 -8.52 -3.27 -8.09
N GLY A 22 -8.86 -4.28 -8.88
CA GLY A 22 -9.06 -4.13 -10.32
C GLY A 22 -7.88 -3.39 -10.99
N PRO A 23 -8.09 -2.28 -11.72
CA PRO A 23 -7.02 -1.49 -12.33
C PRO A 23 -6.31 -0.55 -11.36
N HIS A 24 -6.87 -0.33 -10.16
CA HIS A 24 -6.37 0.67 -9.23
C HIS A 24 -5.22 0.11 -8.37
N ARG A 25 -4.26 0.99 -8.06
CA ARG A 25 -3.03 0.68 -7.31
C ARG A 25 -2.81 1.71 -6.22
N LEU A 26 -2.47 1.25 -5.04
CA LEU A 26 -2.12 2.07 -3.88
C LEU A 26 -0.88 1.49 -3.21
N ALA A 27 0.08 2.34 -2.86
CA ALA A 27 1.20 2.02 -2.00
C ALA A 27 1.06 2.80 -0.70
N ILE A 28 1.15 2.12 0.43
CA ILE A 28 1.13 2.74 1.75
C ILE A 28 2.44 2.41 2.46
N SER A 29 3.10 3.38 3.08
CA SER A 29 4.28 3.11 3.92
C SER A 29 3.96 2.05 4.98
N LYS A 30 4.79 1.00 5.07
CA LYS A 30 4.64 -0.03 6.10
C LYS A 30 4.89 0.56 7.49
N GLU A 31 5.89 1.44 7.62
CA GLU A 31 6.19 2.15 8.87
C GLU A 31 4.99 2.95 9.35
N ARG A 32 4.30 3.65 8.44
CA ARG A 32 3.08 4.38 8.76
C ARG A 32 2.00 3.45 9.31
N ILE A 33 1.73 2.33 8.64
CA ILE A 33 0.69 1.38 9.08
C ILE A 33 1.04 0.80 10.46
N GLU A 34 2.31 0.45 10.68
CA GLU A 34 2.78 -0.05 11.98
C GLU A 34 2.59 0.98 13.09
N ARG A 35 2.96 2.24 12.84
CA ARG A 35 2.82 3.36 13.78
C ARG A 35 1.36 3.71 14.08
N GLU A 36 0.52 3.80 13.05
CA GLU A 36 -0.89 4.21 13.16
C GLU A 36 -1.82 3.04 13.53
N GLY A 37 -1.35 1.80 13.40
CA GLY A 37 -2.12 0.56 13.63
C GLY A 37 -3.14 0.25 12.53
N SER A 38 -3.68 1.27 11.85
CA SER A 38 -4.49 1.12 10.66
C SER A 38 -4.49 2.38 9.79
N VAL A 39 -4.51 2.21 8.48
CA VAL A 39 -4.69 3.29 7.51
C VAL A 39 -5.95 3.01 6.69
N ARG A 40 -6.87 3.97 6.65
CA ARG A 40 -8.07 3.93 5.79
C ARG A 40 -7.86 4.85 4.60
N ALA A 41 -8.24 4.37 3.41
CA ALA A 41 -8.15 5.15 2.18
C ALA A 41 -9.21 4.70 1.18
N GLU A 42 -9.48 5.51 0.15
CA GLU A 42 -10.36 5.12 -0.96
C GLU A 42 -9.54 4.58 -2.13
N LEU A 43 -9.96 3.48 -2.75
CA LEU A 43 -9.33 2.91 -3.93
C LEU A 43 -10.40 2.43 -4.91
N GLY A 44 -10.44 3.00 -6.10
CA GLY A 44 -11.48 2.69 -7.09
C GLY A 44 -12.89 3.07 -6.63
N GLY A 45 -13.03 4.19 -5.90
CA GLY A 45 -14.33 4.69 -5.44
C GLY A 45 -14.92 3.95 -4.23
N ALA A 46 -14.17 3.05 -3.60
CA ALA A 46 -14.63 2.35 -2.41
C ALA A 46 -13.55 2.29 -1.32
N PRO A 47 -13.95 2.22 -0.04
CA PRO A 47 -13.00 2.22 1.06
C PRO A 47 -12.16 0.95 1.07
N VAL A 48 -10.92 1.11 1.49
CA VAL A 48 -10.01 0.05 1.87
C VAL A 48 -9.40 0.43 3.20
N THR A 49 -9.42 -0.51 4.15
CA THR A 49 -8.72 -0.38 5.42
C THR A 49 -7.55 -1.36 5.43
N VAL A 50 -6.34 -0.88 5.70
CA VAL A 50 -5.16 -1.74 5.92
C VAL A 50 -4.80 -1.67 7.39
N ARG A 51 -4.72 -2.82 8.06
CA ARG A 51 -4.48 -2.93 9.50
C ARG A 51 -3.16 -3.62 9.77
N TRP A 52 -2.43 -3.13 10.77
CA TRP A 52 -1.26 -3.80 11.30
C TRP A 52 -1.68 -5.03 12.11
N ASP A 53 -1.08 -6.16 11.77
CA ASP A 53 -1.19 -7.41 12.51
C ASP A 53 0.06 -7.56 13.40
N ARG A 54 -0.10 -7.23 14.69
CA ARG A 54 0.99 -7.29 15.68
C ARG A 54 1.52 -8.70 15.89
N ASN A 55 0.70 -9.73 15.69
CA ASN A 55 1.11 -11.11 15.91
C ASN A 55 2.02 -11.61 14.78
N LEU A 56 1.83 -11.06 13.58
CA LEU A 56 2.54 -11.51 12.38
C LEU A 56 3.56 -10.50 11.83
N GLY A 57 3.66 -9.30 12.42
CA GLY A 57 4.63 -8.27 12.01
C GLY A 57 4.42 -7.78 10.57
N THR A 58 3.16 -7.75 10.12
CA THR A 58 2.80 -7.38 8.75
C THR A 58 1.47 -6.65 8.72
N ALA A 59 1.13 -6.05 7.57
CA ALA A 59 -0.14 -5.41 7.36
C ALA A 59 -1.06 -6.27 6.49
N ARG A 60 -2.36 -6.23 6.76
CA ARG A 60 -3.38 -6.93 5.97
C ARG A 60 -4.49 -5.96 5.58
N SER A 61 -5.06 -6.14 4.40
CA SER A 61 -6.34 -5.50 4.08
C SER A 61 -7.43 -6.11 4.98
N ALA A 62 -8.25 -5.25 5.58
CA ALA A 62 -9.51 -5.67 6.15
C ALA A 62 -10.45 -6.05 4.99
N ARG A 63 -11.14 -7.18 5.09
CA ARG A 63 -12.21 -7.51 4.15
C ARG A 63 -13.35 -6.53 4.38
N ASP A 64 -13.48 -5.54 3.48
CA ASP A 64 -14.61 -4.61 3.47
C ASP A 64 -15.82 -5.17 2.68
N SER A 65 -15.64 -6.13 1.75
CA SER A 65 -16.74 -6.90 1.13
C SER A 65 -16.27 -8.18 0.43
N ASP A 66 -17.11 -9.22 0.38
CA ASP A 66 -16.80 -10.52 -0.25
C ASP A 66 -16.72 -10.50 -1.79
N ARG A 67 -17.19 -9.43 -2.45
CA ARG A 67 -17.28 -9.39 -3.92
C ARG A 67 -16.00 -8.94 -4.64
N ASP A 68 -15.08 -8.27 -3.95
CA ASP A 68 -13.84 -7.76 -4.56
C ASP A 68 -12.78 -7.56 -3.45
N PRO A 69 -12.07 -8.63 -3.04
CA PRO A 69 -11.09 -8.55 -1.98
C PRO A 69 -9.87 -7.76 -2.46
N ALA A 70 -9.58 -6.64 -1.79
CA ALA A 70 -8.32 -5.94 -1.99
C ALA A 70 -7.16 -6.84 -1.53
N GLU A 71 -6.23 -7.15 -2.43
CA GLU A 71 -5.00 -7.87 -2.08
C GLU A 71 -3.98 -6.89 -1.53
N ALA A 72 -3.39 -7.20 -0.36
CA ALA A 72 -2.33 -6.41 0.27
C ALA A 72 -1.07 -7.27 0.43
N PHE A 73 0.08 -6.75 0.02
CA PHE A 73 1.38 -7.42 0.20
C PHE A 73 2.51 -6.43 0.45
N ASP A 74 3.50 -6.90 1.21
CA ASP A 74 4.73 -6.16 1.45
C ASP A 74 5.61 -6.20 0.18
N ALA A 75 6.14 -5.04 -0.22
CA ALA A 75 7.08 -4.92 -1.32
C ALA A 75 8.09 -3.80 -1.03
N MET A 76 9.31 -3.96 -1.53
CA MET A 76 10.24 -2.83 -1.60
C MET A 76 9.72 -1.81 -2.62
N TRP A 77 9.81 -0.52 -2.29
CA TRP A 77 9.26 0.57 -3.10
C TRP A 77 9.77 0.54 -4.54
N PHE A 78 11.08 0.33 -4.74
CA PHE A 78 11.65 0.28 -6.09
C PHE A 78 10.98 -0.80 -6.97
N ALA A 79 10.65 -1.94 -6.38
CA ALA A 79 10.07 -3.07 -7.10
C ALA A 79 8.60 -2.77 -7.43
N TRP A 80 7.84 -2.30 -6.44
CA TRP A 80 6.44 -1.95 -6.65
C TRP A 80 6.28 -0.86 -7.71
N TYR A 81 7.04 0.23 -7.62
CA TYR A 81 6.99 1.34 -8.56
C TYR A 81 7.34 0.91 -9.99
N ALA A 82 8.31 0.01 -10.15
CA ALA A 82 8.69 -0.51 -11.47
C ALA A 82 7.54 -1.24 -12.19
N PHE A 83 6.66 -1.92 -11.45
CA PHE A 83 5.47 -2.59 -12.01
C PHE A 83 4.25 -1.67 -12.10
N TYR A 84 4.12 -0.70 -11.18
CA TYR A 84 2.93 0.14 -11.02
C TYR A 84 3.30 1.62 -10.86
N PRO A 85 3.83 2.28 -11.91
CA PRO A 85 4.32 3.65 -11.82
C PRO A 85 3.23 4.68 -11.53
N ASP A 86 1.98 4.38 -11.89
CA ASP A 86 0.80 5.25 -11.67
C ASP A 86 0.09 4.95 -10.32
N THR A 87 0.73 4.20 -9.43
CA THR A 87 0.19 3.93 -8.10
C THR A 87 -0.01 5.23 -7.32
N ARG A 88 -1.14 5.33 -6.60
CA ARG A 88 -1.27 6.38 -5.59
C ARG A 88 -0.36 6.05 -4.40
N VAL A 89 0.27 7.06 -3.79
CA VAL A 89 1.21 6.88 -2.68
C VAL A 89 0.68 7.53 -1.40
N LEU A 90 0.73 6.79 -0.30
CA LEU A 90 0.49 7.26 1.07
C LEU A 90 1.75 6.98 1.90
N PRO A 91 2.69 7.93 1.99
CA PRO A 91 3.89 7.79 2.82
C PRO A 91 3.53 7.78 4.31
#